data_AF-A0A946E8X7-F1
#
_entry.id   AF-A0A946E8X7-F1
#
_cell.length_a   1.000
_cell.length_b   1.000
_cell.length_c   1.000
_cell.angle_alpha   90.00
_cell.angle_beta   90.00
_cell.angle_gamma   90.00
#
_symmetry.space_group_name_H-M   'P 1'
#
loop_
_entity.id
_entity.type
_entity.pdbx_description
1 polymer ?
#
loop_
_entity_poly.entity_id
_entity_poly.type
_entity_poly.pdbx_seq_one_letter_code
_entity_poly.pdbx_strand_id
1 'polypeptide(L)'
;MKSIRNIGLVLFLVGFSIFIASLFIGKYSISEERLITLYDSTEEIDKGDTIVASLTKAAAEMGLIDKEFASQFTFSSKLTELFKKSNEFIANQFIVSDGITEEEKEDLIQISIESSRVVYSESSVSVVFPENKKKQKLVIDNTSWMFLENKEYETAADFKNDLGNKVNEINGKLGQEYFIWDNKYSRFDFVKASLIGPVSDRKGLFLLLTFGLCIIGSLMHILPGVVLMGGPGIKNDGIYHDASTNRGWIGILAFGFLFFFYVLLYFYPWLIVNWTSIVDPIKGLFVEGAVASQWFLYGLLYCVAMIVMGIRMFVKYRNNRYQIIRTCSVLFFQIVFAFLLVEILPLFDLPAMDLKNAWPLDFDMFFDWNVKGHLDSGTVGIFMFVWGIVLSVIVIPVMVYFYGKRWYCSWVCGCGGLAETLGDPYRQLSDKRLIAWKIERWMIYSVLVFAIIMTAFTGYHSYNEVINPNMAGSKDVLFGLSAYNIREWYGFLIGSIFAGVIGTGFYPILGNRAWCRFGCPLAAYMGLVQRFKSKFRITTNGGQCISCGNCSTYCEQGIDVRSYAQKGQNIVRASCVGCGVCSAVCPRGVLKLENGPNDNWSRVEEPVIIIGNDGMLEVSRIAPEVSEQ
;
A
#
# COMPACT_ATOMS: atom_id res chain seq x y z
N MET A 1 -40.67 4.27 -1.01
CA MET A 1 -39.40 4.08 -0.25
C MET A 1 -38.75 2.71 -0.46
N LYS A 2 -39.41 1.58 -0.14
CA LYS A 2 -38.82 0.25 -0.34
C LYS A 2 -38.48 -0.04 -1.82
N SER A 3 -39.36 0.34 -2.76
CA SER A 3 -39.10 0.19 -4.20
C SER A 3 -37.89 0.98 -4.67
N ILE A 4 -37.72 2.23 -4.21
CA ILE A 4 -36.55 3.08 -4.51
C ILE A 4 -35.27 2.38 -4.05
N ARG A 5 -35.28 1.79 -2.84
CA ARG A 5 -34.13 1.08 -2.30
C ARG A 5 -33.74 -0.14 -3.15
N ASN A 6 -34.73 -0.87 -3.66
CA ASN A 6 -34.51 -2.04 -4.51
C ASN A 6 -34.02 -1.63 -5.91
N ILE A 7 -34.60 -0.58 -6.51
CA ILE A 7 -34.14 -0.02 -7.79
C ILE A 7 -32.69 0.47 -7.65
N GLY A 8 -32.35 1.16 -6.56
CA GLY A 8 -30.99 1.60 -6.28
C GLY A 8 -30.00 0.44 -6.20
N LEU A 9 -30.38 -0.66 -5.55
CA LEU A 9 -29.54 -1.86 -5.50
C LEU A 9 -29.32 -2.46 -6.90
N VAL A 10 -30.36 -2.54 -7.74
CA VAL A 10 -30.22 -3.03 -9.12
C VAL A 10 -29.28 -2.14 -9.93
N LEU A 11 -29.44 -0.80 -9.84
CA LEU A 11 -28.56 0.14 -10.52
C LEU A 11 -27.10 0.00 -10.08
N PHE A 12 -26.86 -0.17 -8.77
CA PHE A 12 -25.52 -0.43 -8.24
C PHE A 12 -24.94 -1.72 -8.82
N LEU A 13 -25.71 -2.82 -8.81
CA LEU A 13 -25.25 -4.11 -9.33
C LEU A 13 -24.95 -4.06 -10.84
N VAL A 14 -25.74 -3.31 -11.62
CA VAL A 14 -25.48 -3.09 -13.04
C VAL A 14 -24.17 -2.33 -13.24
N GLY A 15 -24.00 -1.18 -12.56
CA GLY A 15 -22.76 -0.39 -12.67
C GLY A 15 -21.52 -1.16 -12.21
N PHE A 16 -21.65 -1.94 -11.14
CA PHE A 16 -20.57 -2.79 -10.62
C PHE A 16 -20.23 -3.95 -11.56
N SER A 17 -21.25 -4.56 -12.19
CA SER A 17 -21.03 -5.60 -13.21
C SER A 17 -20.34 -5.05 -14.45
N ILE A 18 -20.70 -3.84 -14.90
CA ILE A 18 -20.01 -3.15 -15.99
C ILE A 18 -18.56 -2.84 -15.61
N PHE A 19 -18.31 -2.40 -14.36
CA PHE A 19 -16.97 -2.16 -13.87
C PHE A 19 -16.11 -3.43 -13.93
N ILE A 20 -16.60 -4.56 -13.43
CA ILE A 20 -15.88 -5.85 -13.52
C ILE A 20 -15.68 -6.27 -14.99
N ALA A 21 -16.74 -6.20 -15.80
CA ALA A 21 -16.69 -6.59 -17.20
C ALA A 21 -15.69 -5.74 -18.02
N SER A 22 -15.50 -4.46 -17.66
CA SER A 22 -14.58 -3.56 -18.36
C SER A 22 -13.12 -4.03 -18.38
N LEU A 23 -12.72 -4.91 -17.46
CA LEU A 23 -11.40 -5.58 -17.52
C LEU A 23 -11.18 -6.33 -18.83
N PHE A 24 -12.26 -6.83 -19.45
CA PHE A 24 -12.22 -7.73 -20.59
C PHE A 24 -12.68 -7.07 -21.90
N ILE A 25 -12.96 -5.77 -21.91
CA ILE A 25 -13.56 -5.05 -23.07
C ILE A 25 -12.50 -4.28 -23.90
N GLY A 26 -11.21 -4.41 -23.57
CA GLY A 26 -10.11 -3.75 -24.30
C GLY A 26 -9.49 -4.60 -25.41
N LYS A 27 -9.07 -3.94 -26.49
CA LYS A 27 -8.11 -4.46 -27.48
C LYS A 27 -6.75 -3.82 -27.26
N TYR A 28 -5.70 -4.45 -27.76
CA TYR A 28 -4.32 -3.95 -27.60
C TYR A 28 -3.59 -4.00 -28.93
N SER A 29 -2.87 -2.93 -29.27
CA SER A 29 -2.02 -2.88 -30.46
C SER A 29 -0.81 -1.99 -30.20
N ILE A 30 0.30 -2.32 -30.84
CA ILE A 30 1.55 -1.54 -30.79
C ILE A 30 1.63 -0.76 -32.10
N SER A 31 1.75 0.56 -32.00
CA SER A 31 2.06 1.43 -33.13
C SER A 31 3.20 2.37 -32.78
N GLU A 32 3.95 2.81 -33.79
CA GLU A 32 5.10 3.71 -33.61
C GLU A 32 4.70 5.02 -32.92
N GLU A 33 3.59 5.64 -33.34
CA GLU A 33 3.03 6.86 -32.73
C GLU A 33 2.77 6.72 -31.22
N ARG A 34 2.29 5.54 -30.79
CA ARG A 34 2.00 5.26 -29.37
C ARG A 34 3.26 5.02 -28.56
N LEU A 35 4.30 4.47 -29.18
CA LEU A 35 5.61 4.28 -28.56
C LEU A 35 6.30 5.63 -28.37
N ILE A 36 6.23 6.51 -29.38
CA ILE A 36 6.71 7.90 -29.29
C ILE A 36 6.02 8.59 -28.12
N THR A 37 4.69 8.60 -28.09
CA THR A 37 3.91 9.24 -27.00
C THR A 37 4.29 8.73 -25.59
N LEU A 38 4.79 7.49 -25.47
CA LEU A 38 5.12 6.88 -24.19
C LEU A 38 6.55 7.18 -23.73
N TYR A 39 7.52 7.11 -24.64
CA TYR A 39 8.95 7.17 -24.29
C TYR A 39 9.64 8.45 -24.74
N ASP A 40 9.08 9.14 -25.72
CA ASP A 40 9.65 10.33 -26.33
C ASP A 40 8.69 11.52 -26.14
N SER A 41 9.04 12.36 -25.18
CA SER A 41 8.21 13.50 -24.75
C SER A 41 8.74 14.86 -25.20
N THR A 42 9.86 14.88 -25.93
CA THR A 42 10.54 16.10 -26.39
C THR A 42 10.90 15.99 -27.86
N GLU A 43 10.91 17.09 -28.61
CA GLU A 43 11.37 17.07 -30.01
C GLU A 43 12.91 17.00 -30.15
N GLU A 44 13.63 16.86 -29.04
CA GLU A 44 15.11 16.75 -29.00
C GLU A 44 15.54 15.29 -29.02
N ILE A 45 16.66 14.98 -29.71
CA ILE A 45 17.20 13.61 -29.76
C ILE A 45 17.58 13.16 -28.34
N ASP A 46 16.85 12.22 -27.77
CA ASP A 46 16.97 11.83 -26.37
C ASP A 46 17.06 10.30 -26.15
N LYS A 47 16.95 9.87 -24.89
CA LYS A 47 16.98 8.44 -24.55
C LYS A 47 15.72 7.71 -25.05
N GLY A 48 14.60 8.41 -25.13
CA GLY A 48 13.33 7.94 -25.67
C GLY A 48 13.43 7.50 -27.11
N ASP A 49 14.11 8.25 -27.97
CA ASP A 49 14.30 7.88 -29.39
C ASP A 49 14.94 6.51 -29.58
N THR A 50 16.01 6.25 -28.82
CA THR A 50 16.74 4.98 -28.89
C THR A 50 15.87 3.82 -28.41
N ILE A 51 15.04 4.07 -27.40
CA ILE A 51 14.09 3.10 -26.85
C ILE A 51 12.97 2.83 -27.87
N VAL A 52 12.38 3.86 -28.46
CA VAL A 52 11.32 3.75 -29.46
C VAL A 52 11.82 3.02 -30.71
N ALA A 53 12.98 3.39 -31.24
CA ALA A 53 13.57 2.75 -32.42
C ALA A 53 13.82 1.25 -32.19
N SER A 54 14.39 0.89 -31.03
CA SER A 54 14.65 -0.51 -30.68
C SER A 54 13.36 -1.31 -30.47
N LEU A 55 12.35 -0.73 -29.83
CA LEU A 55 11.05 -1.36 -29.62
C LEU A 55 10.28 -1.55 -30.91
N THR A 56 10.27 -0.55 -31.80
CA THR A 56 9.63 -0.62 -33.11
C THR A 56 10.30 -1.72 -33.94
N LYS A 57 11.63 -1.78 -33.95
CA LYS A 57 12.36 -2.86 -34.63
C LYS A 57 12.03 -4.25 -34.06
N ALA A 58 12.03 -4.40 -32.74
CA ALA A 58 11.69 -5.65 -32.08
C ALA A 58 10.24 -6.08 -32.35
N ALA A 59 9.30 -5.14 -32.30
CA ALA A 59 7.91 -5.38 -32.61
C ALA A 59 7.70 -5.76 -34.08
N ALA A 60 8.45 -5.15 -35.01
CA ALA A 60 8.41 -5.49 -36.44
C ALA A 60 8.87 -6.94 -36.68
N GLU A 61 10.01 -7.34 -36.13
CA GLU A 61 10.54 -8.70 -36.29
C GLU A 61 9.65 -9.77 -35.66
N MET A 62 8.95 -9.44 -34.57
CA MET A 62 8.00 -10.35 -33.93
C MET A 62 6.63 -10.36 -34.62
N GLY A 63 6.41 -9.51 -35.64
CA GLY A 63 5.12 -9.35 -36.30
C GLY A 63 4.02 -8.85 -35.35
N LEU A 64 4.38 -7.93 -34.46
CA LEU A 64 3.49 -7.36 -33.43
C LEU A 64 3.00 -5.95 -33.77
N ILE A 65 3.66 -5.23 -34.69
CA ILE A 65 3.21 -3.91 -35.14
C ILE A 65 1.82 -4.01 -35.76
N ASP A 66 0.92 -3.12 -35.35
CA ASP A 66 -0.47 -2.99 -35.79
C ASP A 66 -1.31 -4.27 -35.66
N LYS A 67 -0.81 -5.27 -34.93
CA LYS A 67 -1.53 -6.50 -34.66
C LYS A 67 -2.48 -6.30 -33.49
N GLU A 68 -3.77 -6.47 -33.76
CA GLU A 68 -4.78 -6.40 -32.71
C GLU A 68 -4.81 -7.66 -31.84
N PHE A 69 -4.69 -7.47 -30.53
CA PHE A 69 -4.92 -8.51 -29.53
C PHE A 69 -6.26 -8.28 -28.84
N ALA A 70 -7.13 -9.28 -28.88
CA ALA A 70 -8.45 -9.23 -28.22
C ALA A 70 -8.39 -9.45 -26.69
N SER A 71 -7.22 -9.82 -26.15
CA SER A 71 -7.06 -10.11 -24.73
C SER A 71 -5.73 -9.58 -24.20
N GLN A 72 -5.79 -8.87 -23.08
CA GLN A 72 -4.62 -8.38 -22.37
C GLN A 72 -3.68 -9.50 -21.94
N PHE A 73 -4.19 -10.68 -21.63
CA PHE A 73 -3.36 -11.81 -21.19
C PHE A 73 -2.48 -12.32 -22.34
N THR A 74 -3.04 -12.40 -23.55
CA THR A 74 -2.29 -12.78 -24.75
C THR A 74 -1.26 -11.71 -25.10
N PHE A 75 -1.64 -10.44 -25.03
CA PHE A 75 -0.73 -9.32 -25.26
C PHE A 75 0.42 -9.30 -24.26
N SER A 76 0.13 -9.31 -22.96
CA SER A 76 1.13 -9.28 -21.88
C SER A 76 2.09 -10.47 -21.90
N SER A 77 1.67 -11.63 -22.43
CA SER A 77 2.56 -12.80 -22.57
C SER A 77 3.71 -12.57 -23.56
N LYS A 78 3.57 -11.62 -24.49
CA LYS A 78 4.58 -11.28 -25.50
C LYS A 78 5.56 -10.20 -25.05
N LEU A 79 5.25 -9.48 -23.98
CA LEU A 79 6.06 -8.34 -23.53
C LEU A 79 7.45 -8.74 -23.04
N THR A 80 7.58 -9.87 -22.33
CA THR A 80 8.91 -10.33 -21.85
C THR A 80 9.86 -10.58 -23.02
N GLU A 81 9.38 -11.23 -24.08
CA GLU A 81 10.18 -11.50 -25.28
C GLU A 81 10.45 -10.20 -26.05
N LEU A 82 9.48 -9.31 -26.15
CA LEU A 82 9.63 -8.00 -26.80
C LEU A 82 10.70 -7.15 -26.10
N PHE A 83 10.62 -6.99 -24.78
CA PHE A 83 11.60 -6.20 -24.01
C PHE A 83 12.99 -6.82 -24.09
N LYS A 84 13.09 -8.15 -24.03
CA LYS A 84 14.37 -8.84 -24.20
C LYS A 84 15.00 -8.53 -25.56
N LYS A 85 14.24 -8.68 -26.66
CA LYS A 85 14.72 -8.37 -28.01
C LYS A 85 15.07 -6.89 -28.18
N SER A 86 14.26 -5.99 -27.63
CA SER A 86 14.54 -4.55 -27.63
C SER A 86 15.88 -4.24 -26.96
N ASN A 87 16.12 -4.81 -25.76
CA ASN A 87 17.36 -4.62 -25.03
C ASN A 87 18.56 -5.26 -25.76
N GLU A 88 18.37 -6.40 -26.45
CA GLU A 88 19.40 -6.99 -27.32
C GLU A 88 19.76 -6.05 -28.48
N PHE A 89 18.79 -5.36 -29.11
CA PHE A 89 19.10 -4.36 -30.14
C PHE A 89 19.85 -3.15 -29.60
N ILE A 90 19.46 -2.65 -28.43
CA ILE A 90 20.16 -1.55 -27.75
C ILE A 90 21.59 -1.98 -27.48
N ALA A 91 21.80 -3.14 -26.83
CA ALA A 91 23.13 -3.66 -26.54
C ALA A 91 23.97 -3.76 -27.82
N ASN A 92 23.43 -4.34 -28.89
CA ASN A 92 24.13 -4.47 -30.17
C ASN A 92 24.50 -3.12 -30.82
N GLN A 93 23.68 -2.09 -30.66
CA GLN A 93 23.99 -0.74 -31.13
C GLN A 93 25.20 -0.15 -30.37
N PHE A 94 25.24 -0.32 -29.04
CA PHE A 94 26.34 0.17 -28.20
C PHE A 94 27.61 -0.69 -28.27
N ILE A 95 27.53 -1.94 -28.73
CA ILE A 95 28.73 -2.76 -28.96
C ILE A 95 29.67 -2.11 -29.98
N VAL A 96 29.11 -1.47 -31.02
CA VAL A 96 29.89 -0.84 -32.09
C VAL A 96 30.68 0.38 -31.60
N SER A 97 30.14 1.16 -30.66
CA SER A 97 30.79 2.35 -30.11
C SER A 97 31.67 2.05 -28.89
N ASP A 98 31.12 1.34 -27.90
CA ASP A 98 31.65 1.27 -26.54
C ASP A 98 31.96 -0.16 -26.06
N GLY A 99 31.54 -1.18 -26.82
CA GLY A 99 31.73 -2.60 -26.49
C GLY A 99 32.93 -3.26 -27.13
N ILE A 100 32.98 -4.58 -27.02
CA ILE A 100 34.02 -5.42 -27.61
C ILE A 100 33.42 -6.08 -28.85
N THR A 101 33.94 -5.78 -30.03
CA THR A 101 33.47 -6.41 -31.28
C THR A 101 33.93 -7.86 -31.35
N GLU A 102 33.30 -8.69 -32.21
CA GLU A 102 33.73 -10.07 -32.39
C GLU A 102 35.16 -10.17 -32.97
N GLU A 103 35.61 -9.15 -33.71
CA GLU A 103 36.99 -9.04 -34.20
C GLU A 103 37.97 -8.78 -33.05
N GLU A 104 37.69 -7.77 -32.21
CA GLU A 104 38.51 -7.44 -31.02
C GLU A 104 38.58 -8.62 -30.02
N LYS A 105 37.50 -9.40 -29.91
CA LYS A 105 37.44 -10.62 -29.10
C LYS A 105 38.33 -11.72 -29.66
N GLU A 106 38.31 -11.96 -30.97
CA GLU A 106 39.17 -12.97 -31.57
C GLU A 106 40.64 -12.53 -31.51
N ASP A 107 40.95 -11.24 -31.66
CA ASP A 107 42.29 -10.69 -31.46
C ASP A 107 42.82 -10.90 -30.03
N LEU A 108 41.96 -10.69 -29.01
CA LEU A 108 42.28 -11.01 -27.62
C LEU A 108 42.58 -12.50 -27.45
N ILE A 109 41.83 -13.38 -28.12
CA ILE A 109 42.06 -14.84 -28.05
C ILE A 109 43.41 -15.19 -28.69
N GLN A 110 43.72 -14.62 -29.86
CA GLN A 110 44.95 -14.93 -30.61
C GLN A 110 46.20 -14.46 -29.87
N ILE A 111 46.20 -13.23 -29.31
CA ILE A 111 47.35 -12.70 -28.55
C ILE A 111 47.55 -13.44 -27.23
N SER A 112 46.49 -14.03 -26.66
CA SER A 112 46.55 -14.72 -25.39
C SER A 112 46.96 -16.19 -25.49
N ILE A 113 47.15 -16.74 -26.71
CA ILE A 113 47.52 -18.15 -26.91
C ILE A 113 48.90 -18.21 -27.58
N GLU A 114 49.94 -18.52 -26.79
CA GLU A 114 51.29 -18.73 -27.30
C GLU A 114 51.69 -20.21 -27.15
N SER A 115 52.07 -20.87 -28.25
CA SER A 115 52.59 -22.25 -28.24
C SER A 115 51.72 -23.26 -27.46
N SER A 116 50.39 -23.16 -27.59
CA SER A 116 49.38 -23.98 -26.88
C SER A 116 49.24 -23.73 -25.36
N ARG A 117 49.76 -22.61 -24.84
CA ARG A 117 49.56 -22.15 -23.47
C ARG A 117 48.86 -20.79 -23.45
N VAL A 118 48.00 -20.58 -22.46
CA VAL A 118 47.25 -19.32 -22.29
C VAL A 118 48.09 -18.35 -21.46
N VAL A 119 48.44 -17.20 -22.04
CA VAL A 119 49.15 -16.10 -21.38
C VAL A 119 48.31 -14.83 -21.52
N TYR A 120 47.30 -14.70 -20.65
CA TYR A 120 46.44 -13.52 -20.60
C TYR A 120 46.91 -12.56 -19.49
N SER A 121 47.16 -11.31 -19.83
CA SER A 121 47.60 -10.28 -18.89
C SER A 121 47.12 -8.89 -19.29
N GLU A 122 47.35 -7.88 -18.43
CA GLU A 122 47.05 -6.48 -18.74
C GLU A 122 47.75 -6.02 -20.03
N SER A 123 48.95 -6.54 -20.33
CA SER A 123 49.65 -6.22 -21.58
C SER A 123 48.91 -6.77 -22.79
N SER A 124 48.33 -7.97 -22.72
CA SER A 124 47.53 -8.56 -23.82
C SER A 124 46.32 -7.68 -24.16
N VAL A 125 45.68 -7.10 -23.15
CA VAL A 125 44.56 -6.15 -23.34
C VAL A 125 45.05 -4.82 -23.93
N SER A 126 46.21 -4.31 -23.48
CA SER A 126 46.76 -3.05 -23.98
C SER A 126 47.20 -3.11 -25.45
N VAL A 127 47.59 -4.29 -25.93
CA VAL A 127 47.99 -4.52 -27.33
C VAL A 127 46.78 -4.51 -28.26
N VAL A 128 45.65 -5.08 -27.84
CA VAL A 128 44.41 -5.08 -28.65
C VAL A 128 43.75 -3.70 -28.68
N PHE A 129 43.83 -2.95 -27.59
CA PHE A 129 43.19 -1.63 -27.49
C PHE A 129 44.20 -0.49 -27.32
N PRO A 130 45.12 -0.23 -28.27
CA PRO A 130 46.26 0.66 -28.06
C PRO A 130 45.87 2.13 -27.78
N GLU A 131 44.78 2.63 -28.37
CA GLU A 131 44.35 4.03 -28.24
C GLU A 131 43.07 4.22 -27.40
N ASN A 132 42.33 3.15 -27.09
CA ASN A 132 41.02 3.24 -26.42
C ASN A 132 41.10 2.88 -24.93
N LYS A 133 41.49 3.86 -24.10
CA LYS A 133 41.62 3.71 -22.64
C LYS A 133 40.31 3.30 -21.94
N LYS A 134 39.15 3.64 -22.51
CA LYS A 134 37.85 3.25 -21.94
C LYS A 134 37.61 1.74 -22.09
N LYS A 135 37.85 1.19 -23.29
CA LYS A 135 37.74 -0.26 -23.54
C LYS A 135 38.77 -1.07 -22.75
N GLN A 136 40.01 -0.58 -22.64
CA GLN A 136 41.04 -1.21 -21.79
C GLN A 136 40.55 -1.36 -20.35
N LYS A 137 40.06 -0.28 -19.75
CA LYS A 137 39.54 -0.29 -18.38
C LYS A 137 38.33 -1.21 -18.23
N LEU A 138 37.39 -1.16 -19.18
CA LEU A 138 36.21 -2.02 -19.19
C LEU A 138 36.58 -3.51 -19.18
N VAL A 139 37.52 -3.92 -20.03
CA VAL A 139 37.99 -5.31 -20.14
C VAL A 139 38.75 -5.72 -18.88
N ILE A 140 39.69 -4.90 -18.40
CA ILE A 140 40.52 -5.19 -17.23
C ILE A 140 39.66 -5.31 -15.96
N ASP A 141 38.78 -4.35 -15.70
CA ASP A 141 37.92 -4.37 -14.50
C ASP A 141 37.04 -5.63 -14.46
N ASN A 142 36.62 -6.14 -15.62
CA ASN A 142 35.74 -7.31 -15.73
C ASN A 142 36.47 -8.66 -15.89
N THR A 143 37.75 -8.67 -16.27
CA THR A 143 38.54 -9.89 -16.49
C THR A 143 39.75 -10.01 -15.56
N SER A 144 39.90 -9.09 -14.61
CA SER A 144 40.97 -9.05 -13.60
C SER A 144 41.22 -10.37 -12.87
N TRP A 145 40.16 -11.08 -12.49
CA TRP A 145 40.23 -12.41 -11.87
C TRP A 145 40.88 -13.48 -12.77
N MET A 146 40.86 -13.31 -14.10
CA MET A 146 41.47 -14.24 -15.05
C MET A 146 43.00 -14.14 -15.08
N PHE A 147 43.60 -13.11 -14.48
CA PHE A 147 45.07 -12.91 -14.46
C PHE A 147 45.66 -12.47 -13.10
N LEU A 148 44.87 -11.97 -12.15
CA LEU A 148 45.34 -11.59 -10.80
C LEU A 148 45.24 -12.72 -9.77
N GLU A 149 44.33 -13.67 -9.94
CA GLU A 149 44.11 -14.77 -8.98
C GLU A 149 44.99 -16.01 -9.24
N ASN A 150 46.01 -15.92 -10.11
CA ASN A 150 46.84 -17.06 -10.57
C ASN A 150 46.00 -18.22 -11.15
N LYS A 151 44.92 -17.93 -11.88
CA LYS A 151 44.15 -18.95 -12.57
C LYS A 151 44.91 -19.43 -13.81
N GLU A 152 45.48 -20.64 -13.75
CA GLU A 152 46.10 -21.30 -14.91
C GLU A 152 45.02 -22.04 -15.72
N TYR A 153 44.90 -21.73 -17.01
CA TYR A 153 44.00 -22.44 -17.93
C TYR A 153 44.72 -23.67 -18.50
N GLU A 154 44.20 -24.87 -18.23
CA GLU A 154 44.76 -26.14 -18.75
C GLU A 154 44.52 -26.30 -20.25
N THR A 155 43.42 -25.76 -20.77
CA THR A 155 43.09 -25.79 -22.20
C THR A 155 42.72 -24.41 -22.74
N ALA A 156 43.09 -24.15 -24.01
CA ALA A 156 42.68 -22.94 -24.72
C ALA A 156 41.14 -22.86 -24.92
N ALA A 157 40.45 -24.00 -24.86
CA ALA A 157 39.00 -24.06 -24.98
C ALA A 157 38.29 -23.47 -23.74
N ASP A 158 38.82 -23.74 -22.54
CA ASP A 158 38.27 -23.20 -21.29
C ASP A 158 38.44 -21.68 -21.22
N PHE A 159 39.59 -21.18 -21.66
CA PHE A 159 39.82 -19.73 -21.79
C PHE A 159 38.90 -19.08 -22.82
N LYS A 160 38.74 -19.68 -24.01
CA LYS A 160 37.84 -19.16 -25.05
C LYS A 160 36.38 -19.12 -24.56
N ASN A 161 35.95 -20.10 -23.79
CA ASN A 161 34.63 -20.13 -23.19
C ASN A 161 34.47 -19.07 -22.10
N ASP A 162 35.41 -18.94 -21.16
CA ASP A 162 35.32 -17.96 -20.07
C ASP A 162 35.41 -16.52 -20.58
N LEU A 163 36.35 -16.23 -21.49
CA LEU A 163 36.45 -14.92 -22.13
C LEU A 163 35.22 -14.63 -22.99
N GLY A 164 34.76 -15.61 -23.77
CA GLY A 164 33.55 -15.47 -24.58
C GLY A 164 32.30 -15.19 -23.74
N ASN A 165 32.11 -15.93 -22.64
CA ASN A 165 31.02 -15.70 -21.69
C ASN A 165 31.13 -14.31 -21.05
N LYS A 166 32.34 -13.87 -20.69
CA LYS A 166 32.53 -12.57 -20.05
C LYS A 166 32.35 -11.41 -21.01
N VAL A 167 32.84 -11.52 -22.25
CA VAL A 167 32.59 -10.54 -23.31
C VAL A 167 31.10 -10.45 -23.61
N ASN A 168 30.38 -11.58 -23.70
CA ASN A 168 28.93 -11.59 -23.85
C ASN A 168 28.22 -10.92 -22.65
N GLU A 169 28.71 -11.13 -21.42
CA GLU A 169 28.18 -10.47 -20.24
C GLU A 169 28.45 -8.95 -20.25
N ILE A 170 29.65 -8.51 -20.65
CA ILE A 170 30.00 -7.09 -20.78
C ILE A 170 29.11 -6.44 -21.83
N ASN A 171 29.08 -7.01 -23.04
CA ASN A 171 28.32 -6.50 -24.17
C ASN A 171 26.81 -6.49 -23.90
N GLY A 172 26.28 -7.50 -23.22
CA GLY A 172 24.88 -7.56 -22.81
C GLY A 172 24.49 -6.55 -21.72
N LYS A 173 25.46 -5.87 -21.09
CA LYS A 173 25.24 -4.79 -20.11
C LYS A 173 25.48 -3.40 -20.68
N LEU A 174 25.90 -3.28 -21.94
CA LEU A 174 26.06 -1.98 -22.60
C LEU A 174 24.69 -1.37 -22.89
N GLY A 175 24.56 -0.07 -22.66
CA GLY A 175 23.30 0.65 -22.83
C GLY A 175 22.24 0.32 -21.77
N GLN A 176 22.63 -0.21 -20.61
CA GLN A 176 21.72 -0.52 -19.50
C GLN A 176 20.82 0.65 -19.06
N GLU A 177 21.31 1.88 -19.22
CA GLU A 177 20.52 3.08 -18.92
C GLU A 177 19.33 3.30 -19.87
N TYR A 178 19.33 2.62 -21.03
CA TYR A 178 18.26 2.61 -22.03
C TYR A 178 17.41 1.33 -21.98
N PHE A 179 17.76 0.36 -21.12
CA PHE A 179 17.03 -0.91 -21.08
C PHE A 179 15.65 -0.74 -20.48
N ILE A 180 14.69 -1.44 -21.08
CA ILE A 180 13.37 -1.60 -20.50
C ILE A 180 13.42 -2.81 -19.58
N TRP A 181 13.30 -2.55 -18.27
CA TRP A 181 13.24 -3.59 -17.26
C TRP A 181 11.84 -4.21 -17.25
N ASP A 182 11.79 -5.54 -17.30
CA ASP A 182 10.53 -6.29 -17.24
C ASP A 182 9.97 -6.31 -15.80
N ASN A 183 9.47 -5.16 -15.36
CA ASN A 183 8.87 -4.95 -14.05
C ASN A 183 7.39 -4.53 -14.19
N LYS A 184 6.67 -4.54 -13.06
CA LYS A 184 5.23 -4.27 -13.04
C LYS A 184 4.84 -2.85 -13.49
N TYR A 185 5.72 -1.86 -13.32
CA TYR A 185 5.47 -0.47 -13.68
C TYR A 185 5.67 -0.27 -15.18
N SER A 186 6.81 -0.71 -15.73
CA SER A 186 7.07 -0.65 -17.17
C SER A 186 6.04 -1.43 -17.98
N ARG A 187 5.57 -2.58 -17.49
CA ARG A 187 4.43 -3.30 -18.10
C ARG A 187 3.14 -2.50 -18.05
N PHE A 188 2.86 -1.81 -16.93
CA PHE A 188 1.63 -1.03 -16.78
C PHE A 188 1.58 0.11 -17.79
N ASP A 189 2.66 0.89 -17.87
CA ASP A 189 2.74 2.05 -18.77
C ASP A 189 2.64 1.60 -20.24
N PHE A 190 3.37 0.53 -20.61
CA PHE A 190 3.34 -0.02 -21.96
C PHE A 190 1.96 -0.56 -22.36
N VAL A 191 1.31 -1.35 -21.49
CA VAL A 191 -0.03 -1.89 -21.75
C VAL A 191 -1.07 -0.78 -21.83
N LYS A 192 -0.90 0.29 -21.04
CA LYS A 192 -1.78 1.46 -21.07
C LYS A 192 -1.66 2.27 -22.36
N ALA A 193 -0.46 2.52 -22.84
CA ALA A 193 -0.24 3.16 -24.15
C ALA A 193 -0.79 2.31 -25.31
N SER A 194 -0.70 0.98 -25.18
CA SER A 194 -1.16 0.03 -26.21
C SER A 194 -2.67 -0.21 -26.21
N LEU A 195 -3.45 0.39 -25.29
CA LEU A 195 -4.88 0.14 -25.15
C LEU A 195 -5.70 0.78 -26.29
N ILE A 196 -6.60 0.01 -26.89
CA ILE A 196 -7.56 0.44 -27.93
C ILE A 196 -8.95 -0.09 -27.56
N GLY A 197 -9.98 0.67 -27.92
CA GLY A 197 -11.35 0.19 -27.96
C GLY A 197 -12.30 0.99 -27.06
N PRO A 198 -13.48 0.42 -26.76
CA PRO A 198 -14.60 1.20 -26.23
C PRO A 198 -14.28 1.95 -24.93
N VAL A 199 -13.46 1.35 -24.06
CA VAL A 199 -13.07 1.94 -22.77
C VAL A 199 -12.11 3.12 -22.95
N SER A 200 -11.12 3.01 -23.84
CA SER A 200 -10.17 4.11 -24.13
C SER A 200 -10.82 5.23 -24.93
N ASP A 201 -11.74 4.91 -25.83
CA ASP A 201 -12.34 5.86 -26.76
C ASP A 201 -13.46 6.67 -26.12
N ARG A 202 -14.20 6.05 -25.17
CA ARG A 202 -15.36 6.66 -24.50
C ARG A 202 -15.20 6.66 -22.98
N LYS A 203 -14.04 7.14 -22.50
CA LYS A 203 -13.69 7.17 -21.07
C LYS A 203 -14.78 7.78 -20.19
N GLY A 204 -15.36 8.93 -20.60
CA GLY A 204 -16.43 9.61 -19.85
C GLY A 204 -17.74 8.82 -19.75
N LEU A 205 -18.11 8.06 -20.79
CA LEU A 205 -19.28 7.20 -20.74
C LEU A 205 -19.06 6.04 -19.76
N PHE A 206 -17.90 5.38 -19.82
CA PHE A 206 -17.58 4.30 -18.90
C PHE A 206 -17.45 4.81 -17.45
N LEU A 207 -16.97 6.04 -17.24
CA LEU A 207 -16.96 6.67 -15.92
C LEU A 207 -18.39 6.83 -15.37
N LEU A 208 -19.33 7.30 -16.18
CA LEU A 208 -20.74 7.43 -15.79
C LEU A 208 -21.38 6.05 -15.54
N LEU A 209 -21.14 5.07 -16.42
CA LEU A 209 -21.74 3.74 -16.32
C LEU A 209 -21.17 2.91 -15.16
N THR A 210 -19.94 3.18 -14.72
CA THR A 210 -19.32 2.47 -13.60
C THR A 210 -19.49 3.25 -12.30
N PHE A 211 -18.73 4.33 -12.10
CA PHE A 211 -18.76 5.14 -10.89
C PHE A 211 -20.10 5.87 -10.74
N GLY A 212 -20.62 6.49 -11.81
CA GLY A 212 -21.88 7.24 -11.76
C GLY A 212 -23.08 6.38 -11.34
N LEU A 213 -23.31 5.25 -12.04
CA LEU A 213 -24.39 4.31 -11.68
C LEU A 213 -24.19 3.70 -10.29
N CYS A 214 -22.96 3.37 -9.90
CA CYS A 214 -22.69 2.86 -8.56
C CYS A 214 -23.01 3.89 -7.46
N ILE A 215 -22.62 5.16 -7.66
CA ILE A 215 -22.91 6.24 -6.71
C ILE A 215 -24.41 6.48 -6.62
N ILE A 216 -25.08 6.69 -7.76
CA ILE A 216 -26.52 6.95 -7.81
C ILE A 216 -27.30 5.77 -7.22
N GLY A 217 -26.99 4.55 -7.62
CA GLY A 217 -27.61 3.33 -7.11
C GLY A 217 -27.43 3.17 -5.61
N SER A 218 -26.21 3.41 -5.10
CA SER A 218 -25.93 3.35 -3.66
C SER A 218 -26.68 4.41 -2.88
N LEU A 219 -26.74 5.66 -3.36
CA LEU A 219 -27.49 6.73 -2.71
C LEU A 219 -28.99 6.47 -2.71
N MET A 220 -29.54 5.97 -3.83
CA MET A 220 -30.93 5.52 -3.92
C MET A 220 -31.22 4.35 -2.96
N HIS A 221 -30.23 3.51 -2.66
CA HIS A 221 -30.35 2.46 -1.67
C HIS A 221 -30.29 2.99 -0.22
N ILE A 222 -29.37 3.91 0.07
CA ILE A 222 -29.05 4.37 1.42
C ILE A 222 -30.03 5.43 1.93
N LEU A 223 -30.32 6.46 1.13
CA LEU A 223 -31.12 7.63 1.54
C LEU A 223 -32.54 7.28 2.02
N PRO A 224 -33.25 6.30 1.42
CA PRO A 224 -34.54 5.87 1.95
C PRO A 224 -34.50 5.37 3.40
N GLY A 225 -33.31 5.00 3.90
CA GLY A 225 -33.07 4.63 5.29
C GLY A 225 -33.49 5.71 6.30
N VAL A 226 -33.48 7.00 5.93
CA VAL A 226 -33.94 8.09 6.82
C VAL A 226 -35.40 7.90 7.23
N VAL A 227 -36.24 7.42 6.31
CA VAL A 227 -37.66 7.15 6.55
C VAL A 227 -37.88 5.71 7.00
N LEU A 228 -37.22 4.74 6.34
CA LEU A 228 -37.44 3.31 6.57
C LEU A 228 -36.94 2.83 7.94
N MET A 229 -35.90 3.45 8.50
CA MET A 229 -35.42 3.09 9.84
C MET A 229 -36.28 3.68 10.96
N GLY A 230 -37.33 4.47 10.65
CA GLY A 230 -38.22 5.07 11.66
C GLY A 230 -37.53 6.14 12.52
N GLY A 231 -37.83 6.18 13.82
CA GLY A 231 -37.30 7.19 14.75
C GLY A 231 -35.76 7.21 14.85
N PRO A 232 -35.15 8.36 15.23
CA PRO A 232 -33.72 8.48 15.46
C PRO A 232 -33.21 7.47 16.49
N GLY A 233 -32.16 6.72 16.16
CA GLY A 233 -31.59 5.70 17.04
C GLY A 233 -30.66 4.77 16.29
N ILE A 234 -29.70 4.17 17.02
CA ILE A 234 -28.78 3.19 16.45
C ILE A 234 -29.50 1.84 16.45
N LYS A 235 -30.02 1.45 15.28
CA LYS A 235 -30.72 0.20 15.07
C LYS A 235 -29.81 -0.80 14.38
N ASN A 236 -29.73 -1.99 14.94
CA ASN A 236 -28.86 -3.05 14.46
C ASN A 236 -29.63 -4.39 14.36
N ASP A 237 -30.88 -4.30 13.92
CA ASP A 237 -31.80 -5.44 13.88
C ASP A 237 -31.42 -6.41 12.76
N GLY A 238 -31.44 -7.71 13.05
CA GLY A 238 -31.27 -8.77 12.04
C GLY A 238 -29.84 -8.96 11.48
N ILE A 239 -28.83 -8.25 11.99
CA ILE A 239 -27.46 -8.28 11.44
C ILE A 239 -26.84 -9.69 11.44
N TYR A 240 -27.13 -10.54 12.42
CA TYR A 240 -26.60 -11.91 12.42
C TYR A 240 -27.29 -12.83 11.40
N HIS A 241 -28.48 -12.46 10.92
CA HIS A 241 -29.30 -13.27 10.02
C HIS A 241 -29.17 -12.85 8.56
N ASP A 242 -28.72 -11.62 8.28
CA ASP A 242 -28.59 -11.11 6.92
C ASP A 242 -27.33 -11.66 6.23
N ALA A 243 -27.51 -12.27 5.06
CA ALA A 243 -26.44 -12.89 4.26
C ALA A 243 -25.30 -11.94 3.87
N SER A 244 -25.56 -10.62 3.82
CA SER A 244 -24.58 -9.57 3.49
C SER A 244 -23.73 -9.13 4.67
N THR A 245 -24.14 -9.41 5.91
CA THR A 245 -23.43 -8.95 7.13
C THR A 245 -22.99 -10.09 8.04
N ASN A 246 -23.50 -11.30 7.81
CA ASN A 246 -22.95 -12.52 8.38
C ASN A 246 -21.83 -13.09 7.49
N ARG A 247 -21.21 -14.19 7.94
CA ARG A 247 -20.17 -14.91 7.18
C ARG A 247 -20.77 -15.79 6.05
N GLY A 248 -21.89 -15.37 5.47
CA GLY A 248 -22.62 -16.07 4.43
C GLY A 248 -22.00 -15.87 3.05
N TRP A 249 -22.69 -16.37 2.02
CA TRP A 249 -22.17 -16.40 0.64
C TRP A 249 -21.90 -14.99 0.06
N ILE A 250 -22.71 -13.98 0.39
CA ILE A 250 -22.48 -12.59 -0.07
C ILE A 250 -21.20 -12.03 0.57
N GLY A 251 -21.00 -12.27 1.88
CA GLY A 251 -19.76 -11.89 2.56
C GLY A 251 -18.53 -12.55 1.98
N ILE A 252 -18.61 -13.83 1.60
CA ILE A 252 -17.52 -14.58 0.95
C ILE A 252 -17.24 -14.03 -0.46
N LEU A 253 -18.28 -13.69 -1.24
CA LEU A 253 -18.10 -13.05 -2.54
C LEU A 253 -17.45 -11.66 -2.41
N ALA A 254 -17.86 -10.87 -1.43
CA ALA A 254 -17.25 -9.56 -1.16
C ALA A 254 -15.78 -9.71 -0.73
N PHE A 255 -15.46 -10.69 0.12
CA PHE A 255 -14.08 -11.05 0.46
C PHE A 255 -13.28 -11.42 -0.78
N GLY A 256 -13.81 -12.32 -1.62
CA GLY A 256 -13.16 -12.76 -2.85
C GLY A 256 -12.88 -11.59 -3.80
N PHE A 257 -13.88 -10.74 -4.04
CA PHE A 257 -13.72 -9.55 -4.87
C PHE A 257 -12.63 -8.61 -4.34
N LEU A 258 -12.67 -8.25 -3.05
CA LEU A 258 -11.67 -7.36 -2.46
C LEU A 258 -10.28 -8.01 -2.49
N PHE A 259 -10.17 -9.30 -2.18
CA PHE A 259 -8.93 -10.06 -2.29
C PHE A 259 -8.34 -9.95 -3.70
N PHE A 260 -9.11 -10.30 -4.74
CA PHE A 260 -8.65 -10.23 -6.13
C PHE A 260 -8.35 -8.80 -6.57
N PHE A 261 -9.15 -7.81 -6.16
CA PHE A 261 -8.91 -6.41 -6.46
C PHE A 261 -7.54 -5.95 -5.95
N TYR A 262 -7.20 -6.24 -4.68
CA TYR A 262 -5.90 -5.87 -4.12
C TYR A 262 -4.75 -6.67 -4.72
N VAL A 263 -4.98 -7.95 -5.06
CA VAL A 263 -3.97 -8.74 -5.78
C VAL A 263 -3.66 -8.10 -7.13
N LEU A 264 -4.68 -7.73 -7.91
CA LEU A 264 -4.47 -7.04 -9.19
C LEU A 264 -3.79 -5.68 -9.00
N LEU A 265 -4.21 -4.90 -8.00
CA LEU A 265 -3.67 -3.57 -7.73
C LEU A 265 -2.15 -3.58 -7.43
N TYR A 266 -1.69 -4.50 -6.59
CA TYR A 266 -0.29 -4.53 -6.12
C TYR A 266 0.65 -5.37 -7.00
N PHE A 267 0.15 -6.46 -7.56
CA PHE A 267 0.95 -7.48 -8.26
C PHE A 267 0.83 -7.44 -9.76
N TYR A 268 -0.37 -7.16 -10.26
CA TYR A 268 -0.69 -7.22 -11.68
C TYR A 268 -1.34 -5.92 -12.17
N PRO A 269 -0.74 -4.73 -11.90
CA PRO A 269 -1.35 -3.45 -12.22
C PRO A 269 -1.63 -3.31 -13.73
N TRP A 270 -0.80 -3.92 -14.59
CA TRP A 270 -1.02 -3.92 -16.04
C TRP A 270 -2.33 -4.58 -16.48
N LEU A 271 -2.93 -5.45 -15.64
CA LEU A 271 -4.22 -6.08 -15.94
C LEU A 271 -5.43 -5.19 -15.62
N ILE A 272 -5.23 -4.09 -14.88
CA ILE A 272 -6.29 -3.14 -14.50
C ILE A 272 -6.20 -1.83 -15.27
N VAL A 273 -5.42 -1.80 -16.35
CA VAL A 273 -5.25 -0.64 -17.23
C VAL A 273 -6.60 -0.08 -17.68
N ASN A 274 -7.55 -0.95 -18.09
CA ASN A 274 -8.92 -0.54 -18.43
C ASN A 274 -9.58 0.26 -17.29
N TRP A 275 -9.46 -0.19 -16.04
CA TRP A 275 -10.01 0.55 -14.90
C TRP A 275 -9.33 1.90 -14.66
N THR A 276 -8.00 1.96 -14.82
CA THR A 276 -7.29 3.23 -14.68
C THR A 276 -7.65 4.21 -15.81
N SER A 277 -7.90 3.71 -17.02
CA SER A 277 -8.32 4.56 -18.15
C SER A 277 -9.71 5.17 -17.98
N ILE A 278 -10.62 4.48 -17.26
CA ILE A 278 -11.95 5.03 -16.93
C ILE A 278 -11.84 6.33 -16.12
N VAL A 279 -10.82 6.46 -15.29
CA VAL A 279 -10.64 7.59 -14.37
C VAL A 279 -9.67 8.66 -14.89
N ASP A 280 -9.08 8.48 -16.07
CA ASP A 280 -8.26 9.51 -16.74
C ASP A 280 -9.00 10.86 -16.86
N PRO A 281 -10.31 10.95 -17.18
CA PRO A 281 -11.00 12.23 -17.24
C PRO A 281 -11.00 13.01 -15.91
N ILE A 282 -10.92 12.31 -14.78
CA ILE A 282 -10.83 12.94 -13.46
C ILE A 282 -9.39 13.38 -13.19
N LYS A 283 -8.39 12.58 -13.58
CA LYS A 283 -6.98 12.97 -13.48
C LYS A 283 -6.67 14.18 -14.36
N GLY A 284 -7.29 14.25 -15.54
CA GLY A 284 -7.23 15.37 -16.47
C GLY A 284 -7.71 16.72 -15.89
N LEU A 285 -8.49 16.72 -14.80
CA LEU A 285 -8.89 17.95 -14.10
C LEU A 285 -7.74 18.59 -13.30
N PHE A 286 -6.71 17.81 -12.94
CA PHE A 286 -5.54 18.30 -12.22
C PHE A 286 -4.44 18.72 -13.21
N VAL A 287 -4.14 17.84 -14.16
CA VAL A 287 -3.12 18.06 -15.18
C VAL A 287 -3.70 17.65 -16.53
N GLU A 288 -3.77 18.59 -17.47
CA GLU A 288 -4.34 18.34 -18.79
C GLU A 288 -3.54 17.24 -19.52
N GLY A 289 -4.24 16.26 -20.09
CA GLY A 289 -3.61 15.11 -20.78
C GLY A 289 -2.99 14.05 -19.85
N ALA A 290 -2.99 14.23 -18.53
CA ALA A 290 -2.36 13.28 -17.62
C ALA A 290 -3.10 11.95 -17.54
N VAL A 291 -2.30 10.88 -17.40
CA VAL A 291 -2.76 9.50 -17.37
C VAL A 291 -2.86 9.02 -15.91
N ALA A 292 -3.98 8.40 -15.53
CA ALA A 292 -4.18 7.95 -14.16
C ALA A 292 -3.35 6.70 -13.82
N SER A 293 -2.70 6.67 -12.66
CA SER A 293 -2.03 5.47 -12.14
C SER A 293 -3.02 4.54 -11.40
N GLN A 294 -2.57 3.33 -11.08
CA GLN A 294 -3.31 2.43 -10.20
C GLN A 294 -3.60 3.03 -8.82
N TRP A 295 -2.68 3.87 -8.30
CA TRP A 295 -2.84 4.54 -7.01
C TRP A 295 -3.89 5.65 -7.08
N PHE A 296 -3.98 6.37 -8.20
CA PHE A 296 -5.03 7.34 -8.43
C PHE A 296 -6.42 6.68 -8.45
N LEU A 297 -6.56 5.56 -9.19
CA LEU A 297 -7.78 4.75 -9.19
C LEU A 297 -8.14 4.29 -7.76
N TYR A 298 -7.17 3.78 -7.02
CA TYR A 298 -7.36 3.34 -5.64
C TYR A 298 -7.82 4.48 -4.72
N GLY A 299 -7.14 5.63 -4.77
CA GLY A 299 -7.48 6.82 -3.98
C GLY A 299 -8.89 7.33 -4.30
N LEU A 300 -9.25 7.39 -5.58
CA LEU A 300 -10.59 7.79 -6.02
C LEU A 300 -11.67 6.81 -5.54
N LEU A 301 -11.46 5.50 -5.72
CA LEU A 301 -12.37 4.47 -5.21
C LEU A 301 -12.55 4.58 -3.69
N TYR A 302 -11.47 4.85 -2.98
CA TYR A 302 -11.47 5.04 -1.53
C TYR A 302 -12.32 6.25 -1.12
N CYS A 303 -12.13 7.39 -1.78
CA CYS A 303 -12.92 8.61 -1.56
C CYS A 303 -14.39 8.38 -1.87
N VAL A 304 -14.72 7.78 -3.01
CA VAL A 304 -16.10 7.48 -3.42
C VAL A 304 -16.77 6.54 -2.41
N ALA A 305 -16.12 5.44 -2.05
CA ALA A 305 -16.64 4.47 -1.09
C ALA A 305 -16.88 5.13 0.29
N MET A 306 -15.91 5.91 0.78
CA MET A 306 -16.04 6.61 2.06
C MET A 306 -17.15 7.66 2.03
N ILE A 307 -17.31 8.45 0.96
CA ILE A 307 -18.37 9.46 0.85
C ILE A 307 -19.75 8.78 0.87
N VAL A 308 -19.95 7.79 0.00
CA VAL A 308 -21.23 7.06 -0.13
C VAL A 308 -21.58 6.35 1.18
N MET A 309 -20.63 5.61 1.77
CA MET A 309 -20.86 4.92 3.04
C MET A 309 -20.86 5.85 4.26
N GLY A 310 -20.24 7.02 4.15
CA GLY A 310 -20.33 8.12 5.12
C GLY A 310 -21.75 8.68 5.20
N ILE A 311 -22.46 8.79 4.07
CA ILE A 311 -23.88 9.15 4.06
C ILE A 311 -24.71 8.11 4.81
N ARG A 312 -24.43 6.81 4.65
CA ARG A 312 -25.07 5.76 5.46
C ARG A 312 -24.80 5.95 6.95
N MET A 313 -23.58 6.33 7.33
CA MET A 313 -23.24 6.64 8.72
C MET A 313 -24.03 7.85 9.25
N PHE A 314 -24.18 8.92 8.46
CA PHE A 314 -25.01 10.06 8.85
C PHE A 314 -26.47 9.67 9.06
N VAL A 315 -27.03 8.84 8.17
CA VAL A 315 -28.40 8.32 8.34
C VAL A 315 -28.53 7.48 9.61
N LYS A 316 -27.61 6.53 9.84
CA LYS A 316 -27.67 5.58 10.97
C LYS A 316 -27.43 6.25 12.33
N TYR A 317 -26.48 7.17 12.42
CA TYR A 317 -26.05 7.82 13.66
C TYR A 317 -26.56 9.26 13.81
N ARG A 318 -27.64 9.64 13.12
CA ARG A 318 -28.22 11.01 13.11
C ARG A 318 -28.57 11.57 14.49
N ASN A 319 -28.77 10.72 15.49
CA ASN A 319 -29.05 11.13 16.87
C ASN A 319 -27.77 11.44 17.68
N ASN A 320 -26.59 11.07 17.19
CA ASN A 320 -25.34 11.13 17.93
C ASN A 320 -24.36 12.11 17.27
N ARG A 321 -24.31 13.34 17.80
CA ARG A 321 -23.42 14.43 17.31
C ARG A 321 -21.95 14.01 17.25
N TYR A 322 -21.48 13.22 18.22
CA TYR A 322 -20.10 12.75 18.24
C TYR A 322 -19.76 11.93 16.99
N GLN A 323 -20.67 11.02 16.61
CA GLN A 323 -20.45 10.13 15.47
C GLN A 323 -20.54 10.86 14.13
N ILE A 324 -21.42 11.88 14.05
CA ILE A 324 -21.52 12.76 12.88
C ILE A 324 -20.22 13.54 12.69
N ILE A 325 -19.75 14.26 13.71
CA ILE A 325 -18.53 15.09 13.61
C ILE A 325 -17.32 14.22 13.30
N ARG A 326 -17.22 13.05 13.94
CA ARG A 326 -16.14 12.08 13.67
C ARG A 326 -16.14 11.61 12.21
N THR A 327 -17.32 11.31 11.67
CA THR A 327 -17.47 10.89 10.26
C THR A 327 -17.08 12.03 9.31
N CYS A 328 -17.48 13.28 9.60
CA CYS A 328 -17.03 14.45 8.85
C CYS A 328 -15.50 14.61 8.88
N SER A 329 -14.88 14.43 10.04
CA SER A 329 -13.42 14.53 10.22
C SER A 329 -12.68 13.52 9.34
N VAL A 330 -13.05 12.23 9.40
CA VAL A 330 -12.36 11.21 8.59
C VAL A 330 -12.57 11.41 7.09
N LEU A 331 -13.73 11.91 6.67
CA LEU A 331 -13.99 12.28 5.27
C LEU A 331 -13.10 13.45 4.83
N PHE A 332 -13.01 14.49 5.67
CA PHE A 332 -12.16 15.65 5.42
C PHE A 332 -10.69 15.23 5.25
N PHE A 333 -10.13 14.45 6.19
CA PHE A 333 -8.74 14.00 6.09
C PHE A 333 -8.50 13.05 4.91
N GLN A 334 -9.47 12.21 4.54
CA GLN A 334 -9.34 11.36 3.37
C GLN A 334 -9.35 12.16 2.06
N ILE A 335 -10.31 13.06 1.90
CA ILE A 335 -10.49 13.81 0.64
C ILE A 335 -9.39 14.87 0.51
N VAL A 336 -9.13 15.65 1.57
CA VAL A 336 -8.22 16.79 1.49
C VAL A 336 -6.77 16.35 1.60
N PHE A 337 -6.41 15.58 2.64
CA PHE A 337 -4.99 15.25 2.89
C PHE A 337 -4.51 14.03 2.10
N ALA A 338 -5.31 12.97 2.04
CA ALA A 338 -4.86 11.72 1.43
C ALA A 338 -5.06 11.66 -0.10
N PHE A 339 -5.91 12.52 -0.66
CA PHE A 339 -6.21 12.52 -2.10
C PHE A 339 -5.87 13.86 -2.75
N LEU A 340 -6.60 14.94 -2.43
CA LEU A 340 -6.41 16.23 -3.10
C LEU A 340 -5.00 16.80 -2.90
N LEU A 341 -4.49 16.83 -1.67
CA LEU A 341 -3.16 17.40 -1.40
C LEU A 341 -2.05 16.61 -2.11
N VAL A 342 -2.12 15.28 -2.08
CA VAL A 342 -1.15 14.40 -2.77
C VAL A 342 -1.14 14.65 -4.27
N GLU A 343 -2.30 14.91 -4.88
CA GLU A 343 -2.41 15.17 -6.31
C GLU A 343 -2.08 16.62 -6.70
N ILE A 344 -2.25 17.58 -5.78
CA ILE A 344 -2.00 19.02 -6.02
C ILE A 344 -0.53 19.39 -5.80
N LEU A 345 0.16 18.80 -4.82
CA LEU A 345 1.56 19.16 -4.51
C LEU A 345 2.51 19.04 -5.71
N PRO A 346 2.44 17.97 -6.54
CA PRO A 346 3.30 17.85 -7.72
C PRO A 346 3.09 18.94 -8.78
N LEU A 347 1.95 19.64 -8.79
CA LEU A 347 1.74 20.77 -9.72
C LEU A 347 2.62 21.98 -9.36
N PHE A 348 3.20 22.00 -8.17
CA PHE A 348 4.09 23.06 -7.68
C PHE A 348 5.56 22.58 -7.57
N ASP A 349 5.92 21.51 -8.28
CA ASP A 349 7.25 20.86 -8.19
C ASP A 349 7.60 20.40 -6.76
N LEU A 350 6.58 20.10 -5.95
CA LEU A 350 6.74 19.57 -4.58
C LEU A 350 6.52 18.06 -4.55
N PRO A 351 7.20 17.34 -3.65
CA PRO A 351 7.03 15.89 -3.54
C PRO A 351 5.59 15.56 -3.10
N ALA A 352 4.98 14.56 -3.74
CA ALA A 352 3.68 14.07 -3.36
C ALA A 352 3.75 13.42 -1.96
N MET A 353 3.17 14.06 -0.94
CA MET A 353 3.18 13.54 0.43
C MET A 353 1.83 13.70 1.12
N ASP A 354 1.43 12.64 1.81
CA ASP A 354 0.32 12.69 2.76
C ASP A 354 0.82 13.17 4.14
N LEU A 355 0.61 14.46 4.44
CA LEU A 355 1.09 15.09 5.68
C LEU A 355 0.53 14.50 6.99
N LYS A 356 -0.48 13.62 6.93
CA LYS A 356 -0.97 12.88 8.12
C LYS A 356 -0.40 11.46 8.22
N ASN A 357 0.33 10.97 7.23
CA ASN A 357 0.96 9.66 7.31
C ASN A 357 2.19 9.75 8.22
N ALA A 358 2.30 8.81 9.16
CA ALA A 358 3.31 8.87 10.20
C ALA A 358 4.02 7.53 10.32
N TRP A 359 5.31 7.57 10.65
CA TRP A 359 6.05 6.39 11.04
C TRP A 359 5.49 5.80 12.35
N PRO A 360 5.44 4.47 12.53
CA PRO A 360 5.93 3.40 11.66
C PRO A 360 4.94 2.86 10.61
N LEU A 361 3.84 3.58 10.34
CA LEU A 361 2.92 3.19 9.25
C LEU A 361 3.47 3.58 7.88
N ASP A 362 4.08 4.77 7.80
CA ASP A 362 4.82 5.21 6.61
C ASP A 362 6.18 4.51 6.55
N PHE A 363 6.25 3.45 5.76
CA PHE A 363 7.45 2.64 5.64
C PHE A 363 8.43 3.16 4.59
N ASP A 364 7.94 3.88 3.59
CA ASP A 364 8.72 4.43 2.49
C ASP A 364 9.48 5.70 2.89
N MET A 365 9.07 6.31 4.01
CA MET A 365 9.63 7.55 4.55
C MET A 365 11.16 7.59 4.55
N PHE A 366 11.83 6.50 4.94
CA PHE A 366 13.29 6.42 5.05
C PHE A 366 13.96 5.71 3.87
N PHE A 367 13.26 5.49 2.77
CA PHE A 367 13.88 4.97 1.55
C PHE A 367 14.71 6.06 0.86
N ASP A 368 15.79 5.66 0.21
CA ASP A 368 16.78 6.57 -0.37
C ASP A 368 16.16 7.49 -1.41
N TRP A 369 15.32 6.96 -2.31
CA TRP A 369 14.62 7.75 -3.33
C TRP A 369 13.69 8.81 -2.71
N ASN A 370 13.00 8.46 -1.62
CA ASN A 370 12.07 9.39 -0.96
C ASN A 370 12.84 10.47 -0.21
N VAL A 371 13.90 10.09 0.51
CA VAL A 371 14.78 11.03 1.21
C VAL A 371 15.46 11.97 0.22
N LYS A 372 16.12 11.45 -0.83
CA LYS A 372 16.78 12.25 -1.88
C LYS A 372 15.76 13.19 -2.54
N GLY A 373 14.60 12.68 -2.95
CA GLY A 373 13.54 13.51 -3.55
C GLY A 373 13.09 14.68 -2.67
N HIS A 374 12.98 14.48 -1.35
CA HIS A 374 12.64 15.57 -0.43
C HIS A 374 13.78 16.57 -0.21
N LEU A 375 15.03 16.11 -0.20
CA LEU A 375 16.20 16.99 -0.08
C LEU A 375 16.41 17.82 -1.37
N ASP A 376 16.17 17.22 -2.53
CA ASP A 376 16.33 17.85 -3.85
C ASP A 376 15.23 18.89 -4.14
N SER A 377 14.06 18.74 -3.51
CA SER A 377 12.91 19.66 -3.63
C SER A 377 13.05 20.96 -2.81
N GLY A 378 14.28 21.33 -2.41
CA GLY A 378 14.59 22.57 -1.70
C GLY A 378 13.98 22.66 -0.29
N THR A 379 13.79 23.90 0.20
CA THR A 379 13.38 24.19 1.58
C THR A 379 12.06 23.54 1.98
N VAL A 380 11.09 23.51 1.06
CA VAL A 380 9.75 22.95 1.34
C VAL A 380 9.82 21.42 1.44
N GLY A 381 10.56 20.75 0.56
CA GLY A 381 10.78 19.30 0.65
C GLY A 381 11.47 18.88 1.95
N ILE A 382 12.50 19.62 2.37
CA ILE A 382 13.17 19.41 3.66
C ILE A 382 12.20 19.60 4.82
N PHE A 383 11.37 20.65 4.79
CA PHE A 383 10.33 20.87 5.80
C PHE A 383 9.37 19.68 5.89
N MET A 384 8.93 19.13 4.75
CA MET A 384 8.00 18.00 4.70
C MET A 384 8.62 16.72 5.28
N PHE A 385 9.89 16.46 4.99
CA PHE A 385 10.61 15.33 5.59
C PHE A 385 10.75 15.48 7.11
N VAL A 386 11.17 16.66 7.58
CA VAL A 386 11.28 16.98 9.01
C VAL A 386 9.91 16.91 9.68
N TRP A 387 8.85 17.37 9.02
CA TRP A 387 7.48 17.26 9.50
C TRP A 387 7.10 15.80 9.74
N GLY A 388 7.42 14.87 8.84
CA GLY A 388 7.20 13.44 9.04
C GLY A 388 7.86 12.90 10.32
N ILE A 389 9.08 13.34 10.62
CA ILE A 389 9.82 12.94 11.84
C ILE A 389 9.15 13.55 13.08
N VAL A 390 8.87 14.86 13.05
CA VAL A 390 8.24 15.60 14.16
C VAL A 390 6.85 15.04 14.45
N LEU A 391 6.07 14.74 13.40
CA LEU A 391 4.77 14.11 13.51
C LEU A 391 4.89 12.79 14.28
N SER A 392 5.81 11.93 13.85
CA SER A 392 5.96 10.57 14.37
C SER A 392 6.49 10.52 15.81
N VAL A 393 7.51 11.32 16.14
CA VAL A 393 8.22 11.26 17.42
C VAL A 393 7.62 12.19 18.48
N ILE A 394 7.06 13.33 18.07
CA ILE A 394 6.59 14.37 18.99
C ILE A 394 5.07 14.45 18.99
N VAL A 395 4.47 14.77 17.83
CA VAL A 395 3.03 15.06 17.76
C VAL A 395 2.21 13.83 18.14
N ILE A 396 2.55 12.65 17.62
CA ILE A 396 1.80 11.42 17.91
C ILE A 396 1.81 11.09 19.41
N PRO A 397 2.96 10.95 20.10
CA PRO A 397 2.98 10.68 21.54
C PRO A 397 2.25 11.72 22.37
N VAL A 398 2.42 13.01 22.05
CA VAL A 398 1.75 14.11 22.77
C VAL A 398 0.24 14.03 22.59
N MET A 399 -0.24 13.83 21.36
CA MET A 399 -1.66 13.73 21.07
C MET A 399 -2.27 12.46 21.66
N VAL A 400 -1.54 11.34 21.68
CA VAL A 400 -1.98 10.10 22.36
C VAL A 400 -2.01 10.28 23.87
N TYR A 401 -1.07 11.04 24.44
CA TYR A 401 -1.08 11.37 25.87
C TYR A 401 -2.38 12.09 26.26
N PHE A 402 -2.83 13.09 25.49
CA PHE A 402 -4.05 13.83 25.81
C PHE A 402 -5.35 13.14 25.40
N TYR A 403 -5.39 12.50 24.23
CA TYR A 403 -6.64 12.04 23.61
C TYR A 403 -6.71 10.52 23.38
N GLY A 404 -5.65 9.78 23.73
CA GLY A 404 -5.52 8.35 23.41
C GLY A 404 -5.35 8.11 21.92
N LYS A 405 -5.48 6.87 21.44
CA LYS A 405 -5.44 6.52 20.01
C LYS A 405 -6.60 7.09 19.20
N ARG A 406 -7.59 7.68 19.87
CA ARG A 406 -8.80 8.22 19.27
C ARG A 406 -8.50 9.29 18.23
N TRP A 407 -7.65 10.26 18.55
CA TRP A 407 -7.40 11.40 17.66
C TRP A 407 -6.89 10.92 16.28
N TYR A 408 -6.06 9.88 16.22
CA TYR A 408 -5.57 9.35 14.95
C TYR A 408 -6.52 8.27 14.38
N CYS A 409 -6.61 7.13 15.05
CA CYS A 409 -7.28 5.93 14.51
C CYS A 409 -8.79 6.09 14.25
N SER A 410 -9.44 7.06 14.92
CA SER A 410 -10.88 7.28 14.81
C SER A 410 -11.26 8.59 14.14
N TRP A 411 -10.35 9.56 14.00
CA TRP A 411 -10.68 10.92 13.49
C TRP A 411 -9.84 11.37 12.29
N VAL A 412 -8.64 10.80 12.07
CA VAL A 412 -7.69 11.24 11.02
C VAL A 412 -7.33 10.11 10.06
N CYS A 413 -7.12 8.89 10.58
CA CYS A 413 -6.61 7.76 9.81
C CYS A 413 -7.58 7.32 8.70
N GLY A 414 -7.10 7.25 7.46
CA GLY A 414 -7.87 6.78 6.30
C GLY A 414 -8.36 5.34 6.48
N CYS A 415 -7.50 4.41 6.94
CA CYS A 415 -7.88 3.03 7.24
C CYS A 415 -9.00 2.96 8.29
N GLY A 416 -8.94 3.86 9.28
CA GLY A 416 -10.00 4.03 10.27
C GLY A 416 -11.29 4.54 9.64
N GLY A 417 -11.21 5.54 8.77
CA GLY A 417 -12.36 6.09 8.05
C GLY A 417 -13.13 5.05 7.24
N LEU A 418 -12.42 4.19 6.49
CA LEU A 418 -13.05 3.11 5.72
C LEU A 418 -13.64 2.02 6.62
N ALA A 419 -12.92 1.62 7.69
CA ALA A 419 -13.42 0.67 8.69
C ALA A 419 -14.69 1.15 9.40
N GLU A 420 -14.80 2.45 9.64
CA GLU A 420 -15.94 3.07 10.32
C GLU A 420 -17.12 3.33 9.39
N THR A 421 -16.89 3.43 8.08
CA THR A 421 -17.94 3.66 7.08
C THR A 421 -18.34 2.35 6.41
N LEU A 422 -17.56 1.88 5.44
CA LEU A 422 -17.79 0.64 4.71
C LEU A 422 -17.79 -0.59 5.64
N GLY A 423 -16.92 -0.58 6.64
CA GLY A 423 -16.80 -1.69 7.59
C GLY A 423 -17.85 -1.75 8.71
N ASP A 424 -18.60 -0.68 8.98
CA ASP A 424 -19.59 -0.62 10.09
C ASP A 424 -20.57 -1.82 10.16
N PRO A 425 -21.07 -2.40 9.04
CA PRO A 425 -21.96 -3.57 9.09
C PRO A 425 -21.35 -4.84 9.68
N TYR A 426 -20.01 -4.91 9.85
CA TYR A 426 -19.31 -6.15 10.20
C TYR A 426 -18.72 -6.16 11.63
N ARG A 427 -18.98 -5.14 12.45
CA ARG A 427 -18.42 -5.01 13.83
C ARG A 427 -18.67 -6.23 14.72
N GLN A 428 -19.83 -6.85 14.56
CA GLN A 428 -20.26 -8.03 15.30
C GLN A 428 -19.33 -9.24 15.09
N LEU A 429 -18.64 -9.31 13.95
CA LEU A 429 -17.78 -10.43 13.58
C LEU A 429 -16.41 -10.41 14.26
N SER A 430 -16.00 -9.28 14.87
CA SER A 430 -14.74 -9.17 15.61
C SER A 430 -14.73 -10.19 16.75
N ASP A 431 -13.73 -11.07 16.85
CA ASP A 431 -13.71 -12.11 17.89
C ASP A 431 -13.36 -11.51 19.27
N LYS A 432 -14.10 -11.88 20.32
CA LYS A 432 -13.93 -11.40 21.70
C LYS A 432 -13.24 -12.42 22.62
N ARG A 433 -12.93 -13.62 22.12
CA ARG A 433 -12.28 -14.69 22.90
C ARG A 433 -10.87 -14.31 23.33
N LEU A 434 -10.43 -14.89 24.44
CA LEU A 434 -9.08 -14.67 24.97
C LEU A 434 -7.97 -15.13 24.01
N ILE A 435 -8.22 -16.14 23.17
CA ILE A 435 -7.27 -16.59 22.15
C ILE A 435 -7.02 -15.48 21.14
N ALA A 436 -8.07 -14.84 20.62
CA ALA A 436 -7.94 -13.71 19.71
C ALA A 436 -7.17 -12.55 20.37
N TRP A 437 -7.36 -12.32 21.66
CA TRP A 437 -6.60 -11.32 22.43
C TRP A 437 -5.12 -11.69 22.65
N LYS A 438 -4.77 -12.99 22.71
CA LYS A 438 -3.37 -13.42 22.75
C LYS A 438 -2.72 -13.19 21.38
N ILE A 439 -3.41 -13.57 20.30
CA ILE A 439 -2.94 -13.39 18.91
C ILE A 439 -2.76 -11.90 18.59
N GLU A 440 -3.73 -11.03 18.92
CA GLU A 440 -3.64 -9.60 18.63
C GLU A 440 -2.39 -8.96 19.27
N ARG A 441 -2.05 -9.37 20.50
CA ARG A 441 -0.87 -8.84 21.19
C ARG A 441 0.42 -9.34 20.56
N TRP A 442 0.53 -10.63 20.28
CA TRP A 442 1.75 -11.19 19.70
C TRP A 442 1.97 -10.63 18.29
N MET A 443 0.97 -10.72 17.40
CA MET A 443 1.11 -10.28 16.01
C MET A 443 1.42 -8.79 15.89
N ILE A 444 0.65 -7.91 16.56
CA ILE A 444 0.78 -6.47 16.34
C ILE A 444 2.14 -5.94 16.84
N TYR A 445 2.68 -6.51 17.91
CA TYR A 445 3.99 -6.12 18.44
C TYR A 445 5.14 -6.77 17.65
N SER A 446 4.96 -7.99 17.14
CA SER A 446 5.93 -8.57 16.20
C SER A 446 6.06 -7.72 14.93
N VAL A 447 4.95 -7.23 14.37
CA VAL A 447 4.98 -6.32 13.21
C VAL A 447 5.63 -4.98 13.57
N LEU A 448 5.38 -4.43 14.76
CA LEU A 448 6.06 -3.21 15.21
C LEU A 448 7.58 -3.39 15.34
N VAL A 449 8.03 -4.48 15.99
CA VAL A 449 9.47 -4.78 16.13
C VAL A 449 10.11 -4.94 14.76
N PHE A 450 9.45 -5.66 13.86
CA PHE A 450 9.88 -5.79 12.47
C PHE A 450 9.99 -4.42 11.78
N ALA A 451 8.97 -3.56 11.88
CA ALA A 451 9.00 -2.22 11.29
C ALA A 451 10.17 -1.36 11.83
N ILE A 452 10.50 -1.47 13.12
CA ILE A 452 11.64 -0.76 13.72
C ILE A 452 12.97 -1.26 13.15
N ILE A 453 13.18 -2.58 13.09
CA ILE A 453 14.40 -3.20 12.54
C ILE A 453 14.58 -2.78 11.08
N MET A 454 13.51 -2.86 10.30
CA MET A 454 13.49 -2.49 8.89
C MET A 454 13.80 -1.02 8.68
N THR A 455 13.24 -0.14 9.52
CA THR A 455 13.51 1.30 9.46
C THR A 455 14.98 1.61 9.77
N ALA A 456 15.56 0.97 10.79
CA ALA A 456 16.97 1.15 11.11
C ALA A 456 17.87 0.72 9.94
N PHE A 457 17.53 -0.40 9.30
CA PHE A 457 18.23 -0.90 8.14
C PHE A 457 18.13 0.07 6.95
N THR A 458 16.91 0.45 6.56
CA THR A 458 16.71 1.33 5.40
C THR A 458 17.25 2.73 5.65
N GLY A 459 17.11 3.24 6.87
CA GLY A 459 17.68 4.53 7.27
C GLY A 459 19.20 4.55 7.23
N TYR A 460 19.87 3.48 7.69
CA TYR A 460 21.33 3.36 7.60
C TYR A 460 21.81 3.32 6.14
N HIS A 461 21.15 2.53 5.30
CA HIS A 461 21.49 2.47 3.88
C HIS A 461 21.24 3.81 3.18
N SER A 462 20.09 4.46 3.42
CA SER A 462 19.79 5.78 2.87
C SER A 462 20.79 6.85 3.35
N TYR A 463 21.28 6.75 4.59
CA TYR A 463 22.32 7.63 5.11
C TYR A 463 23.65 7.46 4.36
N ASN A 464 24.09 6.22 4.14
CA ASN A 464 25.29 5.93 3.36
C ASN A 464 25.18 6.44 1.91
N GLU A 465 24.03 6.20 1.27
CA GLU A 465 23.73 6.64 -0.09
C GLU A 465 23.72 8.17 -0.26
N VAL A 466 23.32 8.92 0.77
CA VAL A 466 23.27 10.40 0.73
C VAL A 466 24.65 11.01 1.02
N ILE A 467 25.44 10.42 1.92
CA ILE A 467 26.72 11.01 2.38
C ILE A 467 27.92 10.51 1.60
N ASN A 468 27.92 9.25 1.16
CA ASN A 468 29.03 8.60 0.45
C ASN A 468 28.61 8.13 -0.95
N PRO A 469 28.32 9.05 -1.90
CA PRO A 469 27.88 8.68 -3.24
C PRO A 469 28.93 7.87 -4.03
N ASN A 470 30.22 7.96 -3.67
CA ASN A 470 31.28 7.15 -4.29
C ASN A 470 31.28 5.67 -3.82
N MET A 471 30.52 5.34 -2.78
CA MET A 471 30.20 3.97 -2.36
C MET A 471 28.82 3.53 -2.87
N ALA A 472 28.06 4.41 -3.55
CA ALA A 472 26.76 4.07 -4.14
C ALA A 472 26.98 3.05 -5.26
N GLY A 473 26.75 1.77 -4.94
CA GLY A 473 27.08 0.65 -5.82
C GLY A 473 27.71 -0.53 -5.09
N SER A 474 28.31 -0.34 -3.90
CA SER A 474 28.39 -1.45 -2.97
C SER A 474 26.96 -1.81 -2.63
N LYS A 475 26.52 -3.00 -3.05
CA LYS A 475 25.33 -3.63 -2.49
C LYS A 475 25.63 -3.68 -1.00
N ASP A 476 25.20 -2.68 -0.22
CA ASP A 476 25.49 -2.61 1.19
C ASP A 476 24.76 -3.76 1.85
N VAL A 477 25.49 -4.86 1.94
CA VAL A 477 25.10 -6.15 2.42
C VAL A 477 25.29 -6.06 3.93
N LEU A 478 24.31 -5.50 4.61
CA LEU A 478 24.25 -5.61 6.06
C LEU A 478 23.68 -7.01 6.36
N PHE A 479 24.53 -7.91 6.87
CA PHE A 479 24.22 -9.33 7.16
C PHE A 479 23.92 -10.26 5.97
N GLY A 480 24.53 -10.06 4.79
CA GLY A 480 24.32 -10.99 3.66
C GLY A 480 23.06 -10.71 2.82
N LEU A 481 22.25 -9.70 3.18
CA LEU A 481 20.98 -9.36 2.52
C LEU A 481 21.08 -8.00 1.82
N SER A 482 20.63 -7.91 0.57
CA SER A 482 20.59 -6.63 -0.15
C SER A 482 19.45 -5.74 0.35
N ALA A 483 19.74 -4.46 0.56
CA ALA A 483 18.75 -3.46 0.95
C ALA A 483 17.54 -3.39 0.01
N TYR A 484 17.77 -3.63 -1.28
CA TYR A 484 16.73 -3.60 -2.31
C TYR A 484 15.72 -4.74 -2.17
N ASN A 485 16.21 -5.98 -1.98
CA ASN A 485 15.33 -7.14 -1.77
C ASN A 485 14.50 -6.96 -0.50
N ILE A 486 15.12 -6.43 0.56
CA ILE A 486 14.47 -6.13 1.82
C ILE A 486 13.32 -5.12 1.65
N ARG A 487 13.50 -4.06 0.85
CA ARG A 487 12.45 -3.08 0.55
C ARG A 487 11.29 -3.68 -0.22
N GLU A 488 11.58 -4.48 -1.25
CA GLU A 488 10.54 -5.15 -2.03
C GLU A 488 9.71 -6.12 -1.16
N TRP A 489 10.38 -6.95 -0.35
CA TRP A 489 9.72 -7.84 0.60
C TRP A 489 8.91 -7.09 1.67
N TYR A 490 9.38 -5.92 2.10
CA TYR A 490 8.69 -5.11 3.08
C TYR A 490 7.43 -4.45 2.52
N GLY A 491 7.52 -3.82 1.35
CA GLY A 491 6.36 -3.27 0.62
C GLY A 491 5.37 -4.36 0.22
N PHE A 492 5.85 -5.55 -0.14
CA PHE A 492 5.04 -6.75 -0.38
C PHE A 492 4.25 -7.15 0.87
N LEU A 493 4.94 -7.40 1.99
CA LEU A 493 4.34 -8.01 3.17
C LEU A 493 3.43 -7.02 3.90
N ILE A 494 3.91 -5.79 4.17
CA ILE A 494 3.14 -4.79 4.92
C ILE A 494 2.10 -4.10 4.06
N GLY A 495 2.46 -3.68 2.84
CA GLY A 495 1.56 -2.94 1.95
C GLY A 495 0.47 -3.83 1.34
N SER A 496 0.84 -4.88 0.62
CA SER A 496 -0.13 -5.69 -0.14
C SER A 496 -0.90 -6.69 0.72
N ILE A 497 -0.21 -7.47 1.57
CA ILE A 497 -0.82 -8.55 2.34
C ILE A 497 -1.54 -7.98 3.57
N PHE A 498 -0.85 -7.20 4.41
CA PHE A 498 -1.45 -6.80 5.68
C PHE A 498 -2.39 -5.59 5.60
N ALA A 499 -2.01 -4.51 4.91
CA ALA A 499 -2.83 -3.30 4.82
C ALA A 499 -3.95 -3.41 3.77
N GLY A 500 -3.66 -3.99 2.60
CA GLY A 500 -4.63 -4.21 1.53
C GLY A 500 -5.52 -5.43 1.77
N VAL A 501 -5.00 -6.61 1.45
CA VAL A 501 -5.75 -7.87 1.42
C VAL A 501 -6.34 -8.24 2.79
N ILE A 502 -5.51 -8.22 3.86
CA ILE A 502 -5.95 -8.53 5.22
C ILE A 502 -6.80 -7.41 5.83
N GLY A 503 -6.50 -6.16 5.47
CA GLY A 503 -7.18 -5.01 6.03
C GLY A 503 -8.64 -4.94 5.64
N THR A 504 -8.94 -4.68 4.37
CA THR A 504 -10.30 -4.45 3.88
C THR A 504 -10.97 -5.74 3.42
N GLY A 505 -10.20 -6.67 2.84
CA GLY A 505 -10.72 -7.95 2.36
C GLY A 505 -11.41 -8.75 3.47
N PHE A 506 -10.84 -8.78 4.68
CA PHE A 506 -11.37 -9.59 5.79
C PHE A 506 -12.51 -8.94 6.57
N TYR A 507 -13.02 -7.77 6.18
CA TYR A 507 -14.17 -7.16 6.87
C TYR A 507 -15.35 -8.13 7.02
N PRO A 508 -15.78 -8.87 5.97
CA PRO A 508 -16.90 -9.80 6.07
C PRO A 508 -16.62 -11.08 6.87
N ILE A 509 -15.37 -11.29 7.34
CA ILE A 509 -14.95 -12.52 8.02
C ILE A 509 -14.51 -12.23 9.47
N LEU A 510 -13.55 -11.33 9.65
CA LEU A 510 -12.90 -11.03 10.93
C LEU A 510 -13.39 -9.74 11.58
N GLY A 511 -14.27 -9.00 10.89
CA GLY A 511 -14.79 -7.72 11.33
C GLY A 511 -14.01 -6.53 10.78
N ASN A 512 -14.54 -5.34 11.06
CA ASN A 512 -14.22 -4.11 10.34
C ASN A 512 -12.84 -3.50 10.63
N ARG A 513 -12.10 -3.98 11.65
CA ARG A 513 -10.77 -3.45 12.03
C ARG A 513 -9.71 -4.53 12.20
N ALA A 514 -9.73 -5.55 11.34
CA ALA A 514 -8.73 -6.62 11.35
C ALA A 514 -7.28 -6.07 11.25
N TRP A 515 -6.98 -5.22 10.25
CA TRP A 515 -5.66 -4.58 10.12
C TRP A 515 -5.24 -3.77 11.35
N CYS A 516 -6.11 -2.85 11.81
CA CYS A 516 -5.80 -2.00 12.96
C CYS A 516 -5.60 -2.80 14.26
N ARG A 517 -6.16 -4.00 14.35
CA ARG A 517 -6.11 -4.88 15.52
C ARG A 517 -4.89 -5.80 15.51
N PHE A 518 -4.53 -6.37 14.34
CA PHE A 518 -3.52 -7.43 14.24
C PHE A 518 -2.20 -6.99 13.60
N GLY A 519 -2.21 -5.96 12.74
CA GLY A 519 -1.05 -5.67 11.89
C GLY A 519 -0.57 -4.22 11.89
N CYS A 520 -1.40 -3.24 12.24
CA CYS A 520 -1.02 -1.84 12.10
C CYS A 520 0.10 -1.45 13.11
N PRO A 521 1.34 -1.17 12.65
CA PRO A 521 2.46 -0.90 13.54
C PRO A 521 2.27 0.43 14.28
N LEU A 522 1.67 1.43 13.62
CA LEU A 522 1.34 2.70 14.25
C LEU A 522 0.29 2.55 15.36
N ALA A 523 -0.69 1.65 15.19
CA ALA A 523 -1.66 1.36 16.25
C ALA A 523 -1.02 0.65 17.46
N ALA A 524 0.03 -0.15 17.24
CA ALA A 524 0.83 -0.76 18.30
C ALA A 524 1.66 0.29 19.05
N TYR A 525 2.37 1.16 18.32
CA TYR A 525 3.15 2.27 18.87
C TYR A 525 2.30 3.18 19.76
N MET A 526 1.19 3.69 19.22
CA MET A 526 0.26 4.51 20.00
C MET A 526 -0.43 3.69 21.12
N GLY A 527 -0.57 2.38 20.96
CA GLY A 527 -1.16 1.48 21.95
C GLY A 527 -0.31 1.37 23.22
N LEU A 528 1.02 1.38 23.08
CA LEU A 528 1.96 1.42 24.20
C LEU A 528 1.80 2.72 24.98
N VAL A 529 1.83 3.87 24.29
CA VAL A 529 1.66 5.19 24.92
C VAL A 529 0.27 5.29 25.57
N GLN A 530 -0.79 4.82 24.90
CA GLN A 530 -2.15 4.86 25.43
C GLN A 530 -2.27 4.07 26.73
N ARG A 531 -1.77 2.83 26.76
CA ARG A 531 -1.89 1.94 27.91
C ARG A 531 -1.20 2.53 29.14
N PHE A 532 -0.01 3.09 28.99
CA PHE A 532 0.82 3.49 30.13
C PHE A 532 0.73 4.97 30.50
N LYS A 533 0.47 5.87 29.55
CA LYS A 533 0.62 7.32 29.78
C LYS A 533 -0.60 8.16 29.44
N SER A 534 -1.53 7.71 28.61
CA SER A 534 -2.67 8.54 28.17
C SER A 534 -3.64 8.94 29.28
N LYS A 535 -4.22 10.14 29.21
CA LYS A 535 -5.32 10.59 30.09
C LYS A 535 -6.66 9.96 29.70
N PHE A 536 -6.77 9.49 28.45
CA PHE A 536 -8.00 8.91 27.92
C PHE A 536 -8.31 7.55 28.58
N ARG A 537 -9.58 7.40 28.99
CA ARG A 537 -10.17 6.15 29.46
C ARG A 537 -11.67 6.14 29.15
N ILE A 538 -12.25 4.95 29.06
CA ILE A 538 -13.72 4.82 29.04
C ILE A 538 -14.14 4.41 30.45
N THR A 539 -14.82 5.32 31.15
CA THR A 539 -15.34 5.08 32.48
C THR A 539 -16.65 4.34 32.43
N THR A 540 -16.91 3.54 33.46
CA THR A 540 -18.09 2.67 33.50
C THR A 540 -18.82 2.82 34.83
N ASN A 541 -20.15 2.90 34.78
CA ASN A 541 -21.00 2.82 35.96
C ASN A 541 -21.59 1.41 36.10
N GLY A 542 -20.89 0.54 36.83
CA GLY A 542 -21.27 -0.87 36.94
C GLY A 542 -22.67 -1.10 37.51
N GLY A 543 -23.12 -0.26 38.45
CA GLY A 543 -24.46 -0.36 39.05
C GLY A 543 -25.62 -0.14 38.07
N GLN A 544 -25.37 0.50 36.92
CA GLN A 544 -26.38 0.70 35.87
C GLN A 544 -26.29 -0.34 34.74
N CYS A 545 -25.32 -1.25 34.78
CA CYS A 545 -25.09 -2.25 33.75
C CYS A 545 -26.13 -3.38 33.82
N ILE A 546 -26.95 -3.50 32.78
CA ILE A 546 -27.95 -4.58 32.65
C ILE A 546 -27.43 -5.80 31.86
N SER A 547 -26.12 -5.90 31.63
CA SER A 547 -25.48 -7.05 30.97
C SER A 547 -25.97 -7.42 29.56
N CYS A 548 -26.63 -6.50 28.84
CA CYS A 548 -27.22 -6.74 27.51
C CYS A 548 -26.21 -7.12 26.39
N GLY A 549 -24.92 -6.81 26.55
CA GLY A 549 -23.87 -7.21 25.59
C GLY A 549 -23.77 -6.39 24.30
N ASN A 550 -24.62 -5.37 24.07
CA ASN A 550 -24.54 -4.50 22.89
C ASN A 550 -23.17 -3.81 22.74
N CYS A 551 -22.60 -3.34 23.86
CA CYS A 551 -21.29 -2.67 23.87
C CYS A 551 -20.14 -3.59 23.42
N SER A 552 -20.15 -4.87 23.83
CA SER A 552 -19.17 -5.87 23.35
C SER A 552 -19.42 -6.23 21.90
N THR A 553 -20.69 -6.45 21.53
CA THR A 553 -21.08 -6.87 20.17
C THR A 553 -20.56 -5.90 19.12
N TYR A 554 -20.78 -4.60 19.33
CA TYR A 554 -20.37 -3.55 18.39
C TYR A 554 -18.97 -2.96 18.68
N CYS A 555 -18.18 -3.59 19.56
CA CYS A 555 -16.78 -3.24 19.72
C CYS A 555 -15.97 -3.78 18.53
N GLU A 556 -15.60 -2.88 17.62
CA GLU A 556 -14.79 -3.17 16.44
C GLU A 556 -13.40 -3.75 16.74
N GLN A 557 -12.85 -3.46 17.93
CA GLN A 557 -11.56 -4.01 18.39
C GLN A 557 -11.70 -5.40 19.04
N GLY A 558 -12.90 -5.98 19.10
CA GLY A 558 -13.12 -7.27 19.73
C GLY A 558 -12.89 -7.28 21.24
N ILE A 559 -13.13 -6.14 21.91
CA ILE A 559 -13.03 -6.04 23.37
C ILE A 559 -14.35 -6.48 23.98
N ASP A 560 -14.31 -7.36 24.97
CA ASP A 560 -15.50 -7.68 25.77
C ASP A 560 -15.81 -6.56 26.78
N VAL A 561 -16.38 -5.47 26.26
CA VAL A 561 -16.75 -4.27 27.02
C VAL A 561 -17.75 -4.57 28.15
N ARG A 562 -18.67 -5.51 27.94
CA ARG A 562 -19.65 -5.96 28.93
C ARG A 562 -18.96 -6.46 30.20
N SER A 563 -17.91 -7.27 30.08
CA SER A 563 -17.18 -7.79 31.24
C SER A 563 -16.54 -6.67 32.07
N TYR A 564 -15.99 -5.64 31.43
CA TYR A 564 -15.49 -4.44 32.13
C TYR A 564 -16.61 -3.69 32.84
N ALA A 565 -17.72 -3.43 32.14
CA ALA A 565 -18.85 -2.70 32.69
C ALA A 565 -19.51 -3.43 33.88
N GLN A 566 -19.63 -4.77 33.84
CA GLN A 566 -20.14 -5.57 34.95
C GLN A 566 -19.29 -5.44 36.22
N LYS A 567 -17.97 -5.30 36.05
CA LYS A 567 -17.01 -5.15 37.15
C LYS A 567 -16.83 -3.69 37.59
N GLY A 568 -17.51 -2.74 36.96
CA GLY A 568 -17.27 -1.31 37.16
C GLY A 568 -15.92 -0.81 36.63
N GLN A 569 -15.08 -1.66 36.04
CA GLN A 569 -13.71 -1.32 35.66
C GLN A 569 -13.62 -0.39 34.46
N ASN A 570 -12.70 0.56 34.54
CA ASN A 570 -12.35 1.42 33.41
C ASN A 570 -11.73 0.61 32.26
N ILE A 571 -12.07 0.95 31.02
CA ILE A 571 -11.54 0.25 29.84
C ILE A 571 -10.26 0.96 29.39
N VAL A 572 -9.12 0.37 29.72
CA VAL A 572 -7.78 0.92 29.43
C VAL A 572 -6.96 0.02 28.49
N ARG A 573 -7.65 -0.70 27.61
CA ARG A 573 -7.00 -1.63 26.67
C ARG A 573 -6.15 -0.89 25.63
N ALA A 574 -4.94 -1.40 25.38
CA ALA A 574 -4.05 -0.91 24.33
C ALA A 574 -4.67 -1.01 22.94
N SER A 575 -5.56 -1.98 22.68
CA SER A 575 -6.26 -2.14 21.40
C SER A 575 -7.38 -1.11 21.18
N CYS A 576 -7.99 -0.56 22.24
CA CYS A 576 -9.10 0.40 22.11
C CYS A 576 -8.71 1.63 21.28
N VAL A 577 -9.46 1.93 20.23
CA VAL A 577 -9.23 3.10 19.36
C VAL A 577 -10.13 4.30 19.69
N GLY A 578 -10.94 4.21 20.75
CA GLY A 578 -11.79 5.31 21.21
C GLY A 578 -12.88 5.75 20.24
N CYS A 579 -13.44 4.83 19.44
CA CYS A 579 -14.51 5.12 18.48
C CYS A 579 -15.83 5.59 19.12
N GLY A 580 -16.06 5.25 20.39
CA GLY A 580 -17.24 5.65 21.15
C GLY A 580 -18.55 4.97 20.71
N VAL A 581 -18.48 3.92 19.89
CA VAL A 581 -19.68 3.16 19.51
C VAL A 581 -20.26 2.40 20.71
N CYS A 582 -19.41 1.87 21.59
CA CYS A 582 -19.84 1.14 22.79
C CYS A 582 -20.70 2.00 23.73
N SER A 583 -20.38 3.28 23.91
CA SER A 583 -21.22 4.21 24.68
C SER A 583 -22.48 4.59 23.93
N ALA A 584 -22.39 4.79 22.62
CA ALA A 584 -23.53 5.14 21.79
C ALA A 584 -24.63 4.06 21.74
N VAL A 585 -24.26 2.78 21.72
CA VAL A 585 -25.20 1.64 21.68
C VAL A 585 -25.70 1.21 23.07
N CYS A 586 -25.16 1.78 24.15
CA CYS A 586 -25.55 1.41 25.50
C CYS A 586 -26.93 2.01 25.84
N PRO A 587 -27.99 1.21 26.05
CA PRO A 587 -29.33 1.74 26.30
C PRO A 587 -29.45 2.47 27.65
N ARG A 588 -28.55 2.17 28.60
CA ARG A 588 -28.55 2.76 29.95
C ARG A 588 -27.52 3.88 30.12
N GLY A 589 -26.72 4.18 29.09
CA GLY A 589 -25.70 5.25 29.18
C GLY A 589 -24.55 4.96 30.17
N VAL A 590 -24.24 3.67 30.40
CA VAL A 590 -23.27 3.20 31.41
C VAL A 590 -21.83 3.65 31.13
N LEU A 591 -21.49 3.91 29.87
CA LEU A 591 -20.12 4.12 29.41
C LEU A 591 -19.91 5.57 28.99
N LYS A 592 -18.83 6.20 29.46
CA LYS A 592 -18.49 7.58 29.09
C LYS A 592 -17.03 7.68 28.65
N LEU A 593 -16.80 8.47 27.60
CA LEU A 593 -15.44 8.75 27.10
C LEU A 593 -14.90 9.93 27.89
N GLU A 594 -13.84 9.73 28.66
CA GLU A 594 -13.31 10.74 29.57
C GLU A 594 -11.79 10.86 29.47
N ASN A 595 -11.30 12.07 29.73
CA ASN A 595 -9.90 12.34 29.98
C ASN A 595 -9.75 12.64 31.48
N GLY A 596 -9.06 11.78 32.21
CA GLY A 596 -8.86 11.91 33.66
C GLY A 596 -7.38 12.01 34.04
N PRO A 597 -7.04 12.60 35.20
CA PRO A 597 -5.67 12.67 35.71
C PRO A 597 -5.09 11.28 35.96
N ASN A 598 -3.80 11.10 35.71
CA ASN A 598 -3.10 9.81 35.82
C ASN A 598 -2.42 9.62 37.18
N ASP A 599 -3.01 10.20 38.22
CA ASP A 599 -2.44 10.20 39.55
C ASP A 599 -2.78 8.84 40.21
N ASN A 600 -1.79 8.23 40.87
CA ASN A 600 -1.88 7.01 41.67
C ASN A 600 -2.57 5.80 41.03
N TRP A 601 -2.22 5.41 39.80
CA TRP A 601 -2.70 4.15 39.19
C TRP A 601 -4.24 3.99 39.08
N SER A 602 -5.01 5.07 39.30
CA SER A 602 -6.48 5.19 39.20
C SER A 602 -7.11 4.71 37.88
N ARG A 603 -6.27 4.35 36.90
CA ARG A 603 -6.65 3.74 35.62
C ARG A 603 -6.81 2.22 35.72
N VAL A 604 -6.03 1.57 36.56
CA VAL A 604 -5.92 0.10 36.66
C VAL A 604 -6.56 -0.41 37.94
N GLU A 605 -6.74 0.46 38.94
CA GLU A 605 -7.50 0.14 40.13
C GLU A 605 -8.97 -0.11 39.79
N GLU A 606 -9.53 -1.15 40.40
CA GLU A 606 -10.95 -1.47 40.30
C GLU A 606 -11.73 -0.42 41.10
N PRO A 607 -12.60 0.38 40.47
CA PRO A 607 -13.40 1.32 41.23
C PRO A 607 -14.38 0.56 42.11
N VAL A 608 -14.65 1.15 43.28
CA VAL A 608 -15.62 0.64 44.25
C VAL A 608 -16.99 0.52 43.57
N ILE A 609 -17.60 -0.67 43.61
CA ILE A 609 -18.89 -0.90 42.97
C ILE A 609 -19.97 -0.26 43.85
N ILE A 610 -20.62 0.78 43.34
CA ILE A 610 -21.74 1.43 44.01
C ILE A 610 -23.01 0.64 43.68
N ILE A 611 -23.50 -0.16 44.63
CA ILE A 611 -24.76 -0.90 44.49
C ILE A 611 -25.87 -0.10 45.18
N GLY A 612 -26.70 0.59 44.38
CA GLY A 612 -27.97 1.13 44.85
C GLY A 612 -27.89 1.98 46.12
N ASN A 613 -29.01 2.06 46.85
CA ASN A 613 -29.23 3.01 47.93
C ASN A 613 -28.40 2.75 49.21
N ASP A 614 -27.76 1.58 49.32
CA ASP A 614 -27.24 1.06 50.61
C ASP A 614 -25.74 0.69 50.59
N GLY A 615 -24.92 1.41 49.82
CA GLY A 615 -23.48 1.52 50.13
C GLY A 615 -22.49 0.90 49.13
N MET A 616 -21.24 1.33 49.32
CA MET A 616 -20.08 1.04 48.50
C MET A 616 -19.47 -0.34 48.86
N LEU A 617 -19.34 -1.24 47.89
CA LEU A 617 -18.61 -2.51 48.07
C LEU A 617 -17.22 -2.42 47.42
N GLU A 618 -16.19 -2.42 48.26
CA GLU A 618 -14.80 -2.63 47.84
C GLU A 618 -14.59 -4.12 47.50
N VAL A 619 -14.23 -4.42 46.25
CA VAL A 619 -14.01 -5.78 45.74
C VAL A 619 -12.77 -6.45 46.37
N SER A 620 -11.90 -5.69 47.02
CA SER A 620 -10.70 -6.20 47.74
C SER A 620 -11.03 -7.16 48.90
N ARG A 621 -12.28 -7.23 49.36
CA ARG A 621 -12.73 -8.15 50.43
C ARG A 621 -13.29 -9.48 49.94
N ILE A 622 -13.21 -9.81 48.66
CA ILE A 622 -13.61 -11.12 48.12
C ILE A 622 -12.36 -11.96 47.82
N ALA A 623 -11.46 -12.09 48.81
CA ALA A 623 -10.66 -13.29 48.93
C ALA A 623 -11.43 -14.23 49.86
N PRO A 624 -11.60 -15.53 49.54
CA PRO A 624 -12.09 -16.44 50.55
C PRO A 624 -11.03 -16.48 51.65
N GLU A 625 -11.38 -16.00 52.84
CA GLU A 625 -10.75 -16.46 54.08
C GLU A 625 -10.95 -17.98 54.12
N VAL A 626 -10.00 -18.71 53.55
CA VAL A 626 -9.71 -20.06 53.99
C VAL A 626 -8.88 -19.88 55.26
N SER A 627 -9.56 -19.59 56.36
CA SER A 627 -9.03 -19.71 57.70
C SER A 627 -9.39 -21.10 58.23
N GLU A 628 -8.32 -21.82 58.60
CA GLU A 628 -8.22 -22.95 59.54
C GLU A 628 -9.54 -23.58 60.04
N GLN A 629 -9.83 -24.78 59.52
CA GLN A 629 -10.03 -26.01 60.32
C GLN A 629 -9.83 -27.26 59.45
#